data_AF-A0A4R9JCU9-F1
#
_entry.id   AF-A0A4R9JCU9-F1
#
_cell.length_a   1.000
_cell.length_b   1.000
_cell.length_c   1.000
_cell.angle_alpha   90.00
_cell.angle_beta   90.00
_cell.angle_gamma   90.00
#
_symmetry.space_group_name_H-M   'P 1'
#
loop_
_entity.id
_entity.type
_entity.pdbx_description
1 polymer ?
#
loop_
_entity_poly.entity_id
_entity_poly.type
_entity_poly.pdbx_seq_one_letter_code
_entity_poly.pdbx_strand_id
1 'polypeptide(L)'
;MSAILASFDEEDRSKLSSPNELLPVKVPVFTYNNFSGKGDLYVSNVYDGRVSYISEEDKNLSSREVIDWKCTERIRIRIDDLFVEAYTIYIYYPNNTSGMFLKIEEASDLYRKLRTHTLNRPEFLRQYLYYGMANQLNQRSSNFPFACSLFKEAKETNSELARRSENKQLVTATFNVDTSLASLQRRSGCL
;
A
#
# COMPACT_ATOMS: atom_id res chain seq x y z
N MET A 1 -4.33 4.56 -18.59
CA MET A 1 -3.14 5.34 -18.99
C MET A 1 -3.45 6.84 -19.07
N SER A 2 -4.50 7.29 -19.78
CA SER A 2 -4.83 8.74 -19.88
C SER A 2 -5.22 9.41 -18.55
N ALA A 3 -5.96 8.73 -17.67
CA ALA A 3 -6.35 9.27 -16.35
C ALA A 3 -5.18 9.38 -15.33
N ILE A 4 -4.04 8.75 -15.63
CA ILE A 4 -2.83 8.79 -14.81
C ILE A 4 -1.90 9.88 -15.33
N LEU A 5 -1.75 10.01 -16.65
CA LEU A 5 -1.08 11.15 -17.26
C LEU A 5 -1.76 12.47 -16.88
N ALA A 6 -3.09 12.48 -16.75
CA ALA A 6 -3.86 13.66 -16.33
C ALA A 6 -3.67 14.07 -14.85
N SER A 7 -3.12 13.20 -13.99
CA SER A 7 -2.82 13.54 -12.59
C SER A 7 -1.41 14.11 -12.38
N PHE A 8 -0.58 14.10 -13.42
CA PHE A 8 0.69 14.82 -13.41
C PHE A 8 0.46 16.28 -13.77
N ASP A 9 1.28 17.18 -13.22
CA ASP A 9 1.35 18.55 -13.71
C ASP A 9 1.86 18.59 -15.16
N GLU A 10 1.72 19.75 -15.80
CA GLU A 10 1.99 19.91 -17.23
C GLU A 10 3.47 19.71 -17.57
N GLU A 11 4.35 20.02 -16.61
CA GLU A 11 5.80 19.89 -16.72
C GLU A 11 6.22 18.41 -16.67
N ASP A 12 5.68 17.63 -15.73
CA ASP A 12 5.91 16.19 -15.62
C ASP A 12 5.35 15.43 -16.85
N ARG A 13 4.20 15.84 -17.40
CA ARG A 13 3.68 15.25 -18.64
C ARG A 13 4.61 15.45 -19.83
N SER A 14 5.22 16.63 -19.97
CA SER A 14 6.17 16.89 -21.06
C SER A 14 7.43 16.04 -20.94
N LYS A 15 7.94 15.83 -19.71
CA LYS A 15 9.15 15.04 -19.44
C LYS A 15 8.92 13.54 -19.64
N LEU A 16 7.71 13.04 -19.35
CA LEU A 16 7.31 11.65 -19.57
C LEU A 16 7.20 11.26 -21.06
N SER A 17 7.24 12.23 -21.98
CA SER A 17 7.16 12.00 -23.43
C SER A 17 8.50 11.63 -24.09
N SER A 18 9.62 11.82 -23.38
CA SER A 18 10.96 11.41 -23.82
C SER A 18 11.30 9.99 -23.32
N PRO A 19 11.31 8.95 -24.17
CA PRO A 19 11.43 7.56 -23.72
C PRO A 19 12.84 7.16 -23.24
N ASN A 20 13.88 7.93 -23.56
CA ASN A 20 15.28 7.59 -23.27
C ASN A 20 15.97 8.54 -22.27
N GLU A 21 15.25 9.53 -21.74
CA GLU A 21 15.80 10.47 -20.78
C GLU A 21 15.59 9.94 -19.35
N LEU A 22 16.64 9.98 -18.54
CA LEU A 22 16.54 9.70 -17.11
C LEU A 22 16.13 11.00 -16.41
N LEU A 23 15.03 10.93 -15.67
CA LEU A 23 14.45 12.04 -14.95
C LEU A 23 14.94 12.01 -13.49
N PRO A 24 15.58 13.09 -13.00
CA PRO A 24 15.90 13.21 -11.58
C PRO A 24 14.60 13.43 -10.81
N VAL A 25 14.25 12.47 -9.96
CA VAL A 25 13.04 12.49 -9.13
C VAL A 25 13.37 12.10 -7.70
N LYS A 26 12.61 12.64 -6.76
CA LYS A 26 12.65 12.20 -5.36
C LYS A 26 11.69 11.04 -5.17
N VAL A 27 12.21 9.86 -4.86
CA VAL A 27 11.39 8.69 -4.57
C VAL A 27 11.33 8.45 -3.07
N PRO A 28 10.19 7.98 -2.55
CA PRO A 28 10.09 7.67 -1.13
C PRO A 28 10.95 6.49 -0.75
N VAL A 29 11.46 6.57 0.47
CA VAL A 29 12.25 5.51 1.10
C VAL A 29 11.40 4.85 2.18
N PHE A 30 11.28 3.53 2.11
CA PHE A 30 10.69 2.76 3.19
C PHE A 30 11.55 2.88 4.45
N THR A 31 10.92 3.29 5.55
CA THR A 31 11.58 3.40 6.85
C THR A 31 11.03 2.37 7.81
N TYR A 32 11.89 1.75 8.62
CA TYR A 32 11.48 0.83 9.68
C TYR A 32 11.96 1.30 11.05
N ASN A 33 11.03 1.41 12.00
CA ASN A 33 11.29 1.78 13.38
C ASN A 33 11.27 0.54 14.28
N ASN A 34 12.48 0.09 14.68
CA ASN A 34 12.69 -1.07 15.55
C ASN A 34 11.97 -0.98 16.90
N PHE A 35 11.84 0.22 17.48
CA PHE A 35 11.21 0.39 18.81
C PHE A 35 9.70 0.16 18.76
N SER A 36 9.07 0.60 17.67
CA SER A 36 7.61 0.48 17.50
C SER A 36 7.18 -0.77 16.72
N GLY A 37 8.12 -1.45 16.06
CA GLY A 37 7.81 -2.57 15.16
C GLY A 37 7.08 -2.15 13.88
N LYS A 38 7.10 -0.85 13.55
CA LYS A 38 6.36 -0.26 12.42
C LYS A 38 7.30 0.12 11.30
N GLY A 39 6.90 -0.22 10.08
CA GLY A 39 7.46 0.37 8.89
C GLY A 39 6.48 1.36 8.31
N ASP A 40 6.97 2.43 7.71
CA ASP A 40 6.14 3.44 7.09
C ASP A 40 6.86 3.99 5.85
N LEU A 41 6.06 4.25 4.81
CA LEU A 41 6.51 4.86 3.56
C LEU A 41 6.00 6.30 3.45
N TYR A 42 4.74 6.48 3.83
CA TYR A 42 4.06 7.75 3.77
C TYR A 42 2.98 7.85 4.84
N VAL A 43 2.56 9.08 5.09
CA VAL A 43 1.34 9.42 5.81
C VAL A 43 0.34 10.01 4.82
N SER A 44 -0.91 9.55 4.88
CA SER A 44 -2.00 10.18 4.13
C SER A 44 -2.60 11.26 5.00
N ASN A 45 -2.68 12.49 4.48
CA ASN A 45 -3.49 13.51 5.11
C ASN A 45 -4.96 13.24 4.77
N VAL A 46 -5.68 12.74 5.76
CA VAL A 46 -7.09 12.32 5.67
C VAL A 46 -8.03 13.47 5.27
N TYR A 47 -7.59 14.73 5.36
CA TYR A 47 -8.42 15.91 5.09
C TYR A 47 -8.29 16.46 3.66
N ASP A 48 -7.19 16.21 2.96
CA ASP A 48 -6.96 16.71 1.59
C ASP A 48 -6.56 15.62 0.59
N GLY A 49 -6.44 14.36 1.05
CA GLY A 49 -6.06 13.21 0.24
C GLY A 49 -4.60 13.25 -0.23
N ARG A 50 -3.78 14.15 0.32
CA ARG A 50 -2.37 14.25 -0.07
C ARG A 50 -1.53 13.25 0.71
N VAL A 51 -0.74 12.48 -0.02
CA VAL A 51 0.26 11.60 0.53
C VAL A 51 1.55 12.39 0.75
N SER A 52 2.06 12.37 1.98
CA SER A 52 3.36 12.95 2.35
C SER A 52 4.31 11.82 2.71
N TYR A 53 5.45 11.75 2.05
CA TYR A 53 6.46 10.74 2.34
C TYR A 53 7.25 11.09 3.60
N ILE A 54 7.62 10.06 4.36
CA ILE A 54 8.39 10.23 5.60
C ILE A 54 9.85 10.58 5.28
N SER A 55 10.37 9.98 4.23
CA SER A 55 11.72 10.20 3.73
C SER A 55 11.73 9.99 2.22
N GLU A 56 12.61 10.71 1.54
CA GLU A 56 12.82 10.60 0.10
C GLU A 56 14.32 10.52 -0.22
N GLU A 57 14.65 9.91 -1.35
CA GLU A 57 16.00 9.87 -1.92
C GLU A 57 15.97 10.29 -3.39
N ASP A 58 17.04 10.95 -3.85
CA ASP A 58 17.17 11.31 -5.26
C ASP A 58 17.46 10.05 -6.10
N LYS A 59 16.67 9.84 -7.15
CA LYS A 59 16.90 8.81 -8.18
C LYS A 59 16.76 9.36 -9.57
N ASN A 60 17.53 8.77 -10.47
CA ASN A 60 17.37 8.95 -11.90
C ASN A 60 16.53 7.79 -12.43
N LEU A 61 15.28 8.06 -12.80
CA LEU A 61 14.33 7.07 -13.28
C LEU A 61 13.98 7.31 -14.74
N SER A 62 13.75 6.25 -15.50
CA SER A 62 13.12 6.38 -16.82
C SER A 62 11.66 6.83 -16.69
N SER A 63 11.12 7.45 -17.75
CA SER A 63 9.70 7.82 -17.83
C SER A 63 8.76 6.65 -17.51
N ARG A 64 9.13 5.42 -17.92
CA ARG A 64 8.36 4.22 -17.60
C ARG A 64 8.37 3.89 -16.11
N GLU A 65 9.51 4.02 -15.45
CA GLU A 65 9.63 3.76 -14.01
C GLU A 65 8.88 4.80 -13.18
N VAL A 66 8.88 6.07 -13.61
CA VAL A 66 8.06 7.12 -12.98
C VAL A 66 6.58 6.81 -13.12
N ILE A 67 6.12 6.38 -14.29
CA ILE A 67 4.73 5.98 -14.52
C ILE A 67 4.38 4.75 -13.67
N ASP A 68 5.20 3.69 -13.70
CA ASP A 68 4.99 2.48 -12.92
C ASP A 68 4.90 2.84 -11.42
N TRP A 69 5.78 3.71 -10.93
CA TRP A 69 5.75 4.22 -9.56
C TRP A 69 4.44 4.91 -9.19
N LYS A 70 4.04 5.93 -9.93
CA LYS A 70 2.81 6.69 -9.61
C LYS A 70 1.55 5.85 -9.78
N CYS A 71 1.54 4.87 -10.69
CA CYS A 71 0.47 3.89 -10.78
C CYS A 71 0.38 3.03 -9.51
N THR A 72 1.52 2.45 -9.09
CA THR A 72 1.61 1.60 -7.90
C THR A 72 1.19 2.35 -6.65
N GLU A 73 1.67 3.58 -6.48
CA GLU A 73 1.27 4.47 -5.38
C GLU A 73 -0.25 4.69 -5.35
N ARG A 74 -0.83 5.12 -6.47
CA ARG A 74 -2.25 5.45 -6.53
C ARG A 74 -3.13 4.25 -6.21
N ILE A 75 -2.76 3.06 -6.68
CA ILE A 75 -3.47 1.82 -6.37
C ILE A 75 -3.35 1.48 -4.88
N ARG A 76 -2.16 1.63 -4.28
CA ARG A 76 -1.93 1.40 -2.85
C ARG A 76 -2.80 2.33 -1.98
N ILE A 77 -2.84 3.61 -2.30
CA ILE A 77 -3.69 4.60 -1.61
C ILE A 77 -5.18 4.21 -1.73
N ARG A 78 -5.63 3.83 -2.94
CA ARG A 78 -7.03 3.42 -3.13
C ARG A 78 -7.41 2.19 -2.29
N ILE A 79 -6.49 1.26 -2.08
CA ILE A 79 -6.71 0.09 -1.20
C ILE A 79 -6.90 0.55 0.25
N ASP A 80 -6.08 1.49 0.72
CA ASP A 80 -6.23 2.08 2.06
C ASP A 80 -7.59 2.80 2.20
N ASP A 81 -7.98 3.61 1.22
CA ASP A 81 -9.24 4.35 1.22
C ASP A 81 -10.44 3.40 1.29
N LEU A 82 -10.45 2.33 0.49
CA LEU A 82 -11.52 1.34 0.48
C LEU A 82 -11.68 0.64 1.84
N PHE A 83 -10.57 0.33 2.50
CA PHE A 83 -10.62 -0.20 3.86
C PHE A 83 -11.22 0.83 4.84
N VAL A 84 -10.79 2.08 4.76
CA VAL A 84 -11.31 3.17 5.62
C VAL A 84 -12.80 3.41 5.37
N GLU A 85 -13.25 3.38 4.11
CA GLU A 85 -14.66 3.45 3.73
C GLU A 85 -15.44 2.29 4.37
N ALA A 86 -14.95 1.05 4.25
CA ALA A 86 -15.57 -0.14 4.87
C ALA A 86 -15.64 -0.02 6.41
N TYR A 87 -14.56 0.42 7.04
CA TYR A 87 -14.51 0.63 8.49
C TYR A 87 -15.44 1.75 8.96
N THR A 88 -15.62 2.80 8.15
CA THR A 88 -16.58 3.87 8.41
C THR A 88 -18.01 3.34 8.37
N ILE A 89 -18.34 2.51 7.36
CA ILE A 89 -19.64 1.84 7.30
C ILE A 89 -19.83 0.93 8.53
N TYR A 90 -18.81 0.18 8.93
CA TYR A 90 -18.87 -0.66 10.13
C TYR A 90 -19.24 0.10 11.40
N ILE A 91 -18.67 1.29 11.59
CA ILE A 91 -18.93 2.11 12.78
C ILE A 91 -20.31 2.74 12.75
N TYR A 92 -20.69 3.39 11.63
CA TYR A 92 -21.88 4.24 11.59
C TYR A 92 -23.13 3.51 11.08
N TYR A 93 -22.95 2.46 10.28
CA TYR A 93 -24.03 1.69 9.66
C TYR A 93 -23.73 0.18 9.75
N PRO A 94 -23.57 -0.40 10.96
CA PRO A 94 -23.10 -1.77 11.15
C PRO A 94 -23.97 -2.83 10.47
N ASN A 95 -25.25 -2.53 10.23
CA ASN A 95 -26.18 -3.42 9.52
C ASN A 95 -26.00 -3.42 7.99
N ASN A 96 -25.27 -2.46 7.43
CA ASN A 96 -24.95 -2.39 6.01
C ASN A 96 -23.75 -3.30 5.67
N THR A 97 -23.93 -4.60 5.91
CA THR A 97 -22.88 -5.60 5.69
C THR A 97 -22.48 -5.67 4.23
N SER A 98 -23.44 -5.64 3.30
CA SER A 98 -23.16 -5.63 1.86
C SER A 98 -22.25 -4.47 1.44
N GLY A 99 -22.47 -3.26 1.96
CA GLY A 99 -21.61 -2.11 1.68
C GLY A 99 -20.18 -2.29 2.18
N MET A 100 -20.00 -2.86 3.37
CA MET A 100 -18.67 -3.17 3.90
C MET A 100 -17.93 -4.21 3.05
N PHE A 101 -18.58 -5.33 2.75
CA PHE A 101 -17.95 -6.43 2.02
C PHE A 101 -17.61 -6.06 0.58
N LEU A 102 -18.46 -5.28 -0.11
CA LEU A 102 -18.16 -4.80 -1.47
C LEU A 102 -16.86 -3.99 -1.52
N LYS A 103 -16.65 -3.10 -0.54
CA LYS A 103 -15.44 -2.26 -0.46
C LYS A 103 -14.19 -3.10 -0.16
N ILE A 104 -14.31 -4.08 0.73
CA ILE A 104 -13.20 -4.98 1.02
C ILE A 104 -12.86 -5.87 -0.15
N GLU A 105 -13.84 -6.45 -0.85
CA GLU A 105 -13.58 -7.25 -2.05
C GLU A 105 -12.87 -6.43 -3.13
N GLU A 106 -13.29 -5.18 -3.36
CA GLU A 106 -12.58 -4.26 -4.27
C GLU A 106 -11.13 -4.01 -3.82
N ALA A 107 -10.92 -3.78 -2.52
CA ALA A 107 -9.58 -3.57 -1.95
C ALA A 107 -8.69 -4.81 -2.12
N SER A 108 -9.22 -6.00 -1.84
CA SER A 108 -8.55 -7.28 -1.98
C SER A 108 -8.14 -7.56 -3.42
N ASP A 109 -9.05 -7.35 -4.36
CA ASP A 109 -8.78 -7.54 -5.79
C ASP A 109 -7.71 -6.57 -6.31
N LEU A 110 -7.79 -5.29 -5.91
CA LEU A 110 -6.76 -4.32 -6.24
C LEU A 110 -5.41 -4.72 -5.65
N TYR A 111 -5.40 -5.22 -4.41
CA TYR A 111 -4.15 -5.61 -3.77
C TYR A 111 -3.50 -6.82 -4.42
N ARG A 112 -4.32 -7.83 -4.79
CA ARG A 112 -3.87 -8.99 -5.57
C ARG A 112 -3.25 -8.57 -6.91
N LYS A 113 -3.92 -7.66 -7.64
CA LYS A 113 -3.40 -7.11 -8.91
C LYS A 113 -2.10 -6.34 -8.69
N LEU A 114 -2.03 -5.49 -7.67
CA LEU A 114 -0.84 -4.72 -7.32
C LEU A 114 0.35 -5.65 -7.04
N ARG A 115 0.13 -6.71 -6.24
CA ARG A 115 1.11 -7.76 -5.96
C ARG A 115 1.67 -8.36 -7.25
N THR A 116 0.79 -8.87 -8.13
CA THR A 116 1.20 -9.50 -9.40
C THR A 116 2.01 -8.56 -10.28
N HIS A 117 1.65 -7.27 -10.34
CA HIS A 117 2.36 -6.30 -11.18
C HIS A 117 3.69 -5.82 -10.58
N THR A 118 3.84 -5.82 -9.26
CA THR A 118 4.93 -5.12 -8.56
C THR A 118 6.04 -6.05 -8.07
N LEU A 119 5.73 -7.31 -7.75
CA LEU A 119 6.72 -8.26 -7.17
C LEU A 119 7.99 -8.45 -8.01
N ASN A 120 7.86 -8.38 -9.34
CA ASN A 120 8.99 -8.57 -10.28
C ASN A 120 9.57 -7.24 -10.78
N ARG A 121 9.22 -6.12 -10.14
CA ARG A 121 9.70 -4.77 -10.49
C ARG A 121 10.84 -4.34 -9.57
N PRO A 122 11.52 -3.20 -9.85
CA PRO A 122 12.59 -2.68 -8.99
C PRO A 122 12.18 -2.55 -7.51
N GLU A 123 13.18 -2.67 -6.63
CA GLU A 123 12.98 -2.72 -5.17
C GLU A 123 12.17 -1.54 -4.61
N PHE A 124 12.39 -0.34 -5.13
CA PHE A 124 11.69 0.87 -4.69
C PHE A 124 10.18 0.88 -5.00
N LEU A 125 9.71 -0.03 -5.88
CA LEU A 125 8.29 -0.23 -6.11
C LEU A 125 7.72 -1.27 -5.15
N ARG A 126 8.50 -2.29 -4.79
CA ARG A 126 8.05 -3.40 -3.92
C ARG A 126 7.69 -2.94 -2.52
N GLN A 127 8.27 -1.85 -2.03
CA GLN A 127 7.90 -1.26 -0.73
C GLN A 127 6.41 -0.87 -0.63
N TYR A 128 5.73 -0.60 -1.75
CA TYR A 128 4.28 -0.35 -1.79
C TYR A 128 3.42 -1.60 -1.55
N LEU A 129 4.02 -2.79 -1.52
CA LEU A 129 3.36 -4.04 -1.13
C LEU A 129 3.38 -4.27 0.38
N TYR A 130 3.97 -3.37 1.17
CA TYR A 130 3.93 -3.43 2.61
C TYR A 130 2.56 -2.95 3.14
N TYR A 131 1.84 -3.82 3.85
CA TYR A 131 0.52 -3.49 4.44
C TYR A 131 0.64 -2.90 5.85
N GLY A 132 1.17 -1.67 5.98
CA GLY A 132 1.44 -1.04 7.28
C GLY A 132 0.21 -0.86 8.18
N MET A 133 -0.98 -0.75 7.59
CA MET A 133 -2.24 -0.57 8.32
C MET A 133 -2.51 -1.69 9.34
N ALA A 134 -2.06 -2.93 9.09
CA ALA A 134 -2.23 -4.03 10.05
C ALA A 134 -1.64 -3.72 11.44
N ASN A 135 -0.50 -3.05 11.52
CA ASN A 135 0.10 -2.69 12.81
C ASN A 135 -0.78 -1.70 13.58
N GLN A 136 -1.33 -0.70 12.88
CA GLN A 136 -2.21 0.30 13.48
C GLN A 136 -3.52 -0.33 13.98
N LEU A 137 -4.11 -1.22 13.18
CA LEU A 137 -5.33 -1.94 13.54
C LEU A 137 -5.08 -2.89 14.72
N ASN A 138 -3.92 -3.54 14.76
CA ASN A 138 -3.57 -4.47 15.82
C ASN A 138 -3.50 -3.80 17.19
N GLN A 139 -3.02 -2.55 17.25
CA GLN A 139 -2.95 -1.76 18.50
C GLN A 139 -4.31 -1.36 19.07
N ARG A 140 -5.36 -1.31 18.24
CA ARG A 140 -6.71 -0.92 18.67
C ARG A 140 -7.49 -2.06 19.35
N SER A 141 -6.94 -3.28 19.39
CA SER A 141 -7.58 -4.48 19.97
C SER A 141 -9.02 -4.76 19.47
N SER A 142 -9.40 -4.20 18.32
CA SER A 142 -10.72 -4.36 17.71
C SER A 142 -10.78 -5.62 16.82
N ASN A 143 -12.00 -6.09 16.53
CA ASN A 143 -12.25 -7.10 15.51
C ASN A 143 -12.68 -6.43 14.19
N PHE A 144 -12.33 -7.05 13.06
CA PHE A 144 -12.63 -6.58 11.71
C PHE A 144 -13.16 -7.74 10.86
N PRO A 145 -14.31 -8.34 11.22
CA PRO A 145 -14.82 -9.54 10.57
C PRO A 145 -15.12 -9.34 9.07
N PHE A 146 -15.35 -8.10 8.66
CA PHE A 146 -15.57 -7.73 7.26
C PHE A 146 -14.28 -7.76 6.42
N ALA A 147 -13.09 -7.73 7.02
CA ALA A 147 -11.81 -7.50 6.34
C ALA A 147 -11.03 -8.79 5.99
N CYS A 148 -11.64 -9.97 6.14
CA CYS A 148 -10.95 -11.24 6.05
C CYS A 148 -10.27 -11.49 4.71
N SER A 149 -10.92 -11.19 3.59
CA SER A 149 -10.32 -11.35 2.26
C SER A 149 -9.11 -10.45 2.08
N LEU A 150 -9.13 -9.22 2.58
CA LEU A 150 -7.98 -8.31 2.49
C LEU A 150 -6.80 -8.77 3.34
N PHE A 151 -7.06 -9.24 4.57
CA PHE A 151 -6.00 -9.78 5.42
C PHE A 151 -5.36 -11.03 4.82
N LYS A 152 -6.13 -11.89 4.15
CA LYS A 152 -5.60 -13.03 3.42
C LYS A 152 -4.65 -12.60 2.29
N GLU A 153 -5.08 -11.69 1.43
CA GLU A 153 -4.24 -11.17 0.34
C GLU A 153 -2.97 -10.49 0.87
N ALA A 154 -3.08 -9.74 1.97
CA ALA A 154 -1.93 -9.11 2.61
C ALA A 154 -0.91 -10.12 3.14
N LYS A 155 -1.38 -11.22 3.73
CA LYS A 155 -0.51 -12.29 4.24
C LYS A 155 0.24 -13.02 3.13
N GLU A 156 -0.46 -13.35 2.05
CA GLU A 156 0.17 -13.95 0.86
C GLU A 156 1.20 -12.99 0.25
N THR A 157 0.84 -11.71 0.11
CA THR A 157 1.73 -10.65 -0.39
C THR A 157 2.98 -10.53 0.48
N ASN A 158 2.84 -10.48 1.80
CA ASN A 158 3.98 -10.40 2.73
C ASN A 158 4.93 -11.58 2.58
N SER A 159 4.39 -12.80 2.47
CA SER A 159 5.19 -14.03 2.33
C SER A 159 6.06 -14.00 1.07
N GLU A 160 5.51 -13.49 -0.03
CA GLU A 160 6.25 -13.33 -1.29
C GLU A 160 7.24 -12.16 -1.23
N LEU A 161 6.85 -11.03 -0.64
CA LEU A 161 7.68 -9.85 -0.50
C LEU A 161 8.93 -10.15 0.32
N ALA A 162 8.80 -10.82 1.46
CA ALA A 162 9.91 -11.21 2.31
C ALA A 162 10.94 -12.10 1.61
N ARG A 163 10.51 -12.90 0.62
CA ARG A 163 11.39 -13.79 -0.16
C ARG A 163 12.10 -13.07 -1.31
N ARG A 164 11.48 -12.04 -1.88
CA ARG A 164 11.97 -11.37 -3.09
C ARG A 164 12.69 -10.06 -2.83
N SER A 165 12.43 -9.41 -1.70
CA SER A 165 13.01 -8.12 -1.31
C SER A 165 14.47 -8.26 -0.89
N GLU A 166 15.31 -7.37 -1.39
CA GLU A 166 16.72 -7.24 -0.98
C GLU A 166 16.88 -6.17 0.13
N ASN A 167 15.87 -5.32 0.34
CA ASN A 167 15.84 -4.32 1.39
C ASN A 167 15.62 -4.99 2.76
N LYS A 168 16.69 -5.05 3.57
CA LYS A 168 16.65 -5.62 4.92
C LYS A 168 15.60 -4.97 5.83
N GLN A 169 15.41 -3.65 5.75
CA GLN A 169 14.40 -2.96 6.57
C GLN A 169 12.98 -3.38 6.17
N LEU A 170 12.72 -3.48 4.87
CA LEU A 170 11.44 -3.96 4.35
C LEU A 170 11.18 -5.40 4.79
N VAL A 171 12.17 -6.28 4.63
CA VAL A 171 12.08 -7.68 5.10
C VAL A 171 11.78 -7.74 6.60
N THR A 172 12.51 -7.01 7.45
CA THR A 172 12.22 -6.98 8.89
C THR A 172 10.81 -6.45 9.19
N ALA A 173 10.36 -5.40 8.50
CA ALA A 173 9.02 -4.87 8.69
C ALA A 173 7.93 -5.87 8.27
N THR A 174 8.14 -6.64 7.20
CA THR A 174 7.17 -7.64 6.74
C THR A 174 6.94 -8.75 7.76
N PHE A 175 7.98 -9.21 8.47
CA PHE A 175 7.82 -10.19 9.55
C PHE A 175 6.97 -9.66 10.72
N ASN A 176 7.12 -8.39 11.07
CA ASN A 176 6.31 -7.76 12.11
C ASN A 176 4.84 -7.63 11.69
N VAL A 177 4.60 -7.23 10.43
CA VAL A 177 3.25 -7.15 9.88
C VAL A 177 2.58 -8.51 9.80
N ASP A 178 3.32 -9.58 9.46
CA ASP A 178 2.76 -10.94 9.44
C ASP A 178 2.22 -11.36 10.82
N THR A 179 2.94 -11.03 11.89
CA THR A 179 2.49 -11.27 13.27
C THR A 179 1.21 -10.47 13.57
N SER A 180 1.14 -9.21 13.17
CA SER A 180 -0.05 -8.37 13.32
C SER A 180 -1.24 -8.89 12.51
N LEU A 181 -1.02 -9.35 11.27
CA LEU A 181 -2.05 -9.95 10.42
C LEU A 181 -2.59 -11.25 11.03
N ALA A 182 -1.73 -12.14 11.51
CA ALA A 182 -2.16 -13.37 12.17
C ALA A 182 -3.03 -13.09 13.41
N SER A 183 -2.65 -12.07 14.19
CA SER A 183 -3.42 -11.63 15.36
C SER A 183 -4.79 -11.04 14.97
N LEU A 184 -4.82 -10.20 13.93
CA LEU A 184 -6.05 -9.63 13.38
C LEU A 184 -6.99 -10.70 12.82
N GLN A 185 -6.49 -11.66 12.05
CA GLN A 185 -7.27 -12.77 11.50
C GLN A 185 -7.94 -13.56 12.62
N ARG A 186 -7.17 -13.92 13.67
CA ARG A 186 -7.70 -14.65 14.83
C ARG A 186 -8.81 -13.89 15.55
N ARG A 187 -8.59 -12.60 15.86
CA ARG A 187 -9.61 -11.78 16.56
C ARG A 187 -10.84 -11.50 15.70
N SER A 188 -10.68 -11.48 14.38
CA SER A 188 -11.76 -11.18 13.43
C SER A 188 -12.53 -12.41 12.98
N GLY A 189 -12.15 -13.62 13.42
CA GLY A 189 -12.80 -14.86 13.01
C GLY A 189 -12.55 -15.22 11.54
N CYS A 190 -11.46 -14.73 10.95
CA CYS A 190 -11.06 -15.08 9.59
C CYS A 190 -10.38 -16.45 9.63
N LEU A 191 -11.15 -17.52 9.39
CA LEU A 191 -10.65 -18.89 9.28
C LEU A 191 -10.05 -19.14 7.90
#